data_AF-U5X1L6-F1
#
_entry.id   AF-U5X1L6-F1
#
_cell.length_a   1.000
_cell.length_b   1.000
_cell.length_c   1.000
_cell.angle_alpha   90.00
_cell.angle_beta   90.00
_cell.angle_gamma   90.00
#
_symmetry.space_group_name_H-M   'P 1'
#
loop_
_entity.id
_entity.type
_entity.pdbx_description
1 polymer ?
#
loop_
_entity_poly.entity_id
_entity_poly.type
_entity_poly.pdbx_seq_one_letter_code
_entity_poly.pdbx_strand_id
1 'polypeptide(L)'
;MLGVHHAAICTANVESSLRFWRDGLGLTELFDHTFTGNWPELFGAKADQLRSIFLGDPQTPDCGIVELVELFGADEALPAPRTPRHGFFLLSLQRDVDATLSALAALGFADGVRRISMPAPAGKTVPMAVVIAPDGVLVELIGPAV
;
A
#
# COMPACT_ATOMS: atom_id res chain seq x y z
N MET A 1 -8.99 -19.92 -8.33
CA MET A 1 -8.61 -18.84 -9.27
C MET A 1 -7.08 -18.79 -9.30
N LEU A 2 -6.44 -18.74 -10.47
CA LEU A 2 -4.98 -18.68 -10.57
C LEU A 2 -4.57 -17.20 -10.70
N GLY A 3 -4.35 -16.53 -9.57
CA GLY A 3 -3.97 -15.11 -9.52
C GLY A 3 -3.44 -14.74 -8.13
N VAL A 4 -2.71 -13.63 -8.04
CA VAL A 4 -2.31 -13.05 -6.75
C VAL A 4 -3.58 -12.52 -6.07
N HIS A 5 -3.89 -13.03 -4.87
CA HIS A 5 -5.10 -12.63 -4.14
C HIS A 5 -4.97 -11.22 -3.54
N HIS A 6 -3.88 -10.97 -2.82
CA HIS A 6 -3.61 -9.71 -2.13
C HIS A 6 -2.10 -9.57 -1.89
N ALA A 7 -1.68 -8.35 -1.57
CA ALA A 7 -0.38 -8.07 -0.95
C ALA A 7 -0.61 -7.62 0.49
N ALA A 8 0.00 -8.34 1.44
CA ALA A 8 -0.14 -8.06 2.87
C ALA A 8 0.98 -7.17 3.38
N ILE A 9 0.63 -6.21 4.25
CA ILE A 9 1.54 -5.29 4.92
C ILE A 9 1.29 -5.45 6.42
N CYS A 10 2.30 -5.94 7.14
CA CYS A 10 2.27 -5.89 8.61
C CYS A 10 2.39 -4.42 9.04
N THR A 11 1.37 -3.90 9.73
CA THR A 11 1.30 -2.48 10.07
C THR A 11 1.55 -2.23 11.54
N ALA A 12 2.40 -1.24 11.83
CA ALA A 12 2.68 -0.81 13.20
C ALA A 12 1.57 0.07 13.77
N ASN A 13 0.78 0.72 12.91
CA ASN A 13 -0.31 1.60 13.30
C ASN A 13 -1.43 1.59 12.25
N VAL A 14 -2.51 0.88 12.56
CA VAL A 14 -3.68 0.74 11.68
C VAL A 14 -4.29 2.09 11.31
N GLU A 15 -4.43 3.02 12.26
CA GLU A 15 -5.07 4.32 11.99
C GLU A 15 -4.27 5.17 11.00
N SER A 16 -2.94 5.21 11.17
CA SER A 16 -2.03 5.89 10.25
C SER A 16 -2.08 5.28 8.85
N SER A 17 -2.09 3.95 8.77
CA SER A 17 -2.19 3.22 7.51
C SER A 17 -3.53 3.43 6.82
N LEU A 18 -4.65 3.41 7.55
CA LEU A 18 -5.96 3.73 6.98
C LEU A 18 -6.01 5.15 6.42
N ARG A 19 -5.44 6.13 7.13
CA ARG A 19 -5.34 7.50 6.62
C ARG A 19 -4.56 7.57 5.31
N PHE A 20 -3.49 6.79 5.18
CA PHE A 20 -2.70 6.76 3.94
C PHE A 20 -3.46 6.04 2.81
N TRP A 21 -3.87 4.79 3.02
CA TRP A 21 -4.39 3.90 1.97
C TRP A 21 -5.85 4.20 1.61
N ARG A 22 -6.70 4.43 2.61
CA ARG A 22 -8.13 4.71 2.40
C ARG A 22 -8.34 6.20 2.11
N ASP A 23 -7.93 7.06 3.03
CA ASP A 23 -8.25 8.49 2.95
C ASP A 23 -7.36 9.23 1.92
N GLY A 24 -6.11 8.79 1.74
CA GLY A 24 -5.15 9.40 0.81
C GLY A 24 -5.16 8.80 -0.60
N LEU A 25 -5.13 7.47 -0.72
CA LEU A 25 -5.12 6.77 -2.02
C LEU A 25 -6.52 6.39 -2.54
N GLY A 26 -7.56 6.59 -1.73
CA GLY A 26 -8.95 6.37 -2.11
C GLY A 26 -9.35 4.90 -2.21
N LEU A 27 -8.62 3.98 -1.58
CA LEU A 27 -9.09 2.59 -1.46
C LEU A 27 -10.28 2.52 -0.50
N THR A 28 -11.12 1.49 -0.63
CA THR A 28 -12.25 1.25 0.26
C THR A 28 -11.95 0.06 1.17
N GLU A 29 -12.38 0.14 2.42
CA GLU A 29 -12.38 -1.00 3.33
C GLU A 29 -13.42 -2.03 2.87
N LEU A 30 -12.93 -3.19 2.44
CA LEU A 30 -13.74 -4.30 1.96
C LEU A 30 -14.01 -5.30 3.09
N PHE A 31 -13.12 -5.33 4.09
CA PHE A 31 -13.12 -6.29 5.19
C PHE A 31 -12.31 -5.75 6.36
N ASP A 32 -12.77 -5.96 7.59
CA ASP A 32 -12.01 -5.72 8.82
C ASP A 32 -12.44 -6.77 9.86
N HIS A 33 -11.52 -7.65 10.24
CA HIS A 33 -11.81 -8.70 11.21
C HIS A 33 -10.60 -9.13 12.01
N THR A 34 -10.84 -9.46 13.28
CA THR A 34 -9.84 -10.11 14.13
C THR A 34 -10.05 -11.61 14.13
N PHE A 35 -9.07 -12.34 13.66
CA PHE A 35 -9.05 -13.80 13.67
C PHE A 35 -8.22 -14.33 14.84
N THR A 36 -8.72 -15.42 15.45
CA THR A 36 -7.93 -16.24 16.37
C THR A 36 -7.50 -17.53 15.65
N GLY A 37 -6.22 -17.85 15.68
CA GLY A 37 -5.67 -19.00 14.95
C GLY A 37 -4.21 -19.29 15.35
N ASN A 38 -3.65 -20.37 14.79
CA ASN A 38 -2.26 -20.75 15.05
C ASN A 38 -1.27 -19.90 14.22
N TRP A 39 -1.33 -18.57 14.38
CA TRP A 39 -0.41 -17.63 13.74
C TRP A 39 1.06 -17.80 14.17
N PRO A 40 1.38 -18.27 15.41
CA PRO A 40 2.74 -18.62 15.77
C PRO A 40 3.34 -19.68 14.83
N GLU A 41 2.57 -20.72 14.49
CA GLU A 41 3.02 -21.73 13.53
C GLU A 41 3.10 -21.18 12.10
N LEU A 42 2.09 -20.43 11.67
CA LEU A 42 1.99 -19.99 10.27
C LEU A 42 2.97 -18.87 9.91
N PHE A 43 3.12 -17.87 10.78
CA PHE A 43 3.87 -16.65 10.52
C PHE A 43 5.05 -16.42 11.48
N GLY A 44 5.26 -17.30 12.47
CA GLY A 44 6.21 -17.03 13.56
C GLY A 44 5.74 -15.90 14.47
N ALA A 45 4.44 -15.59 14.50
CA ALA A 45 3.88 -14.53 15.33
C ALA A 45 4.03 -14.84 16.83
N LYS A 46 4.05 -13.81 17.67
CA LYS A 46 4.11 -13.94 19.13
C LYS A 46 2.74 -14.19 19.77
N ALA A 47 1.66 -13.97 19.02
CA ALA A 47 0.28 -14.06 19.49
C ALA A 47 -0.57 -14.92 18.54
N ASP A 48 -1.69 -15.41 19.05
CA ASP A 48 -2.70 -16.21 18.33
C ASP A 48 -3.85 -15.36 17.77
N GLN A 49 -3.77 -14.03 17.91
CA GLN A 49 -4.70 -13.09 17.30
C GLN A 49 -4.03 -12.22 16.24
N LEU A 50 -4.78 -11.95 15.18
CA LEU A 50 -4.39 -11.11 14.05
C LEU A 50 -5.63 -10.32 13.60
N ARG A 51 -5.51 -9.00 13.44
CA ARG A 51 -6.54 -8.19 12.77
C ARG A 51 -6.12 -7.98 11.31
N SER A 52 -7.03 -8.32 10.40
CA SER A 52 -6.85 -8.25 8.96
C SER A 52 -7.84 -7.26 8.38
N ILE A 53 -7.34 -6.28 7.64
CA ILE A 53 -8.14 -5.24 7.01
C ILE A 53 -7.84 -5.23 5.51
N PHE A 54 -8.82 -5.54 4.67
CA PHE A 54 -8.65 -5.53 3.22
C PHE A 54 -9.08 -4.19 2.66
N LEU A 55 -8.20 -3.59 1.86
CA LEU A 55 -8.43 -2.35 1.14
C LEU A 55 -8.38 -2.60 -0.36
N GLY A 56 -9.37 -2.13 -1.11
CA GLY A 56 -9.43 -2.34 -2.54
C GLY A 56 -10.51 -1.50 -3.23
N ASP A 57 -10.87 -1.90 -4.45
CA ASP A 57 -11.97 -1.30 -5.21
C ASP A 57 -13.25 -2.10 -4.96
N PRO A 58 -14.33 -1.49 -4.43
CA PRO A 58 -15.58 -2.20 -4.19
C PRO A 58 -16.29 -2.65 -5.47
N GLN A 59 -15.93 -2.12 -6.64
CA GLN A 59 -16.42 -2.59 -7.94
C GLN A 59 -15.75 -3.89 -8.39
N THR A 60 -14.54 -4.18 -7.88
CA THR A 60 -13.79 -5.41 -8.14
C THR A 60 -13.19 -5.95 -6.84
N PRO A 61 -14.03 -6.42 -5.90
CA PRO A 61 -13.61 -6.70 -4.52
C PRO A 61 -12.61 -7.86 -4.39
N ASP A 62 -12.47 -8.70 -5.42
CA ASP A 62 -11.57 -9.86 -5.44
C ASP A 62 -10.24 -9.57 -6.18
N CYS A 63 -9.93 -8.31 -6.50
CA CYS A 63 -8.75 -7.92 -7.30
C CYS A 63 -7.99 -6.75 -6.68
N GLY A 64 -6.65 -6.83 -6.71
CA GLY A 64 -5.78 -5.71 -6.35
C GLY A 64 -5.86 -5.29 -4.88
N ILE A 65 -6.01 -6.27 -3.98
CA ILE A 65 -6.25 -6.03 -2.56
C ILE A 65 -4.91 -5.72 -1.85
N VAL A 66 -4.93 -4.64 -1.06
CA VAL A 66 -3.90 -4.35 -0.04
C VAL A 66 -4.47 -4.80 1.30
N GLU A 67 -3.83 -5.77 1.94
CA GLU A 67 -4.19 -6.19 3.30
C GLU A 67 -3.29 -5.48 4.30
N LEU A 68 -3.90 -4.81 5.29
CA LEU A 68 -3.21 -4.36 6.49
C LEU A 68 -3.37 -5.42 7.58
N VAL A 69 -2.24 -5.89 8.09
CA VAL A 69 -2.17 -6.93 9.11
C VAL A 69 -1.64 -6.32 10.41
N GLU A 70 -2.46 -6.30 11.45
CA GLU A 70 -2.01 -5.94 12.80
C GLU A 70 -1.75 -7.24 13.59
N LEU A 71 -0.47 -7.52 13.80
CA LEU A 71 0.01 -8.66 14.59
C LEU A 71 0.56 -8.15 15.92
N PHE A 72 -0.06 -8.57 17.02
CA PHE A 72 0.38 -8.15 18.35
C PHE A 72 1.81 -8.62 18.63
N GLY A 73 2.68 -7.68 18.99
CA GLY A 73 4.08 -7.95 19.28
C GLY A 73 4.95 -8.19 18.04
N ALA A 74 4.49 -7.83 16.84
CA ALA A 74 5.35 -7.75 15.66
C ALA A 74 6.57 -6.85 15.95
N ASP A 75 7.71 -7.18 15.35
CA ASP A 75 8.92 -6.38 15.50
C ASP A 75 8.84 -5.09 14.67
N GLU A 76 9.60 -4.07 15.07
CA GLU A 76 9.68 -2.80 14.36
C GLU A 76 10.12 -2.97 12.91
N ALA A 77 9.54 -2.16 12.03
CA ALA A 77 9.89 -2.17 10.62
C ALA A 77 11.36 -1.80 10.41
N LEU A 78 12.02 -2.51 9.49
CA LEU A 78 13.38 -2.14 9.09
C LEU A 78 13.37 -0.80 8.35
N PRO A 79 14.43 0.03 8.50
CA PRO A 79 14.53 1.27 7.75
C PRO A 79 14.44 1.05 6.23
N ALA A 80 13.59 1.84 5.58
CA ALA A 80 13.38 1.73 4.14
C ALA A 80 14.69 1.90 3.35
N PRO A 81 14.92 1.10 2.28
CA PRO A 81 16.04 1.30 1.37
C PRO A 81 16.07 2.70 0.76
N ARG A 82 17.26 3.33 0.72
CA ARG A 82 17.44 4.58 -0.03
C ARG A 82 17.59 4.37 -1.54
N THR A 83 18.00 3.17 -1.95
CA THR A 83 18.18 2.76 -3.35
C THR A 83 17.53 1.41 -3.60
N PRO A 84 17.16 1.09 -4.86
CA PRO A 84 16.63 -0.23 -5.22
C PRO A 84 17.55 -1.37 -4.77
N ARG A 85 16.95 -2.47 -4.33
CA ARG A 85 17.63 -3.73 -3.95
C ARG A 85 16.85 -4.90 -4.54
N HIS A 86 17.50 -6.06 -4.71
CA HIS A 86 16.81 -7.28 -5.11
C HIS A 86 15.77 -7.70 -4.05
N GLY A 87 14.56 -8.03 -4.47
CA GLY A 87 13.45 -8.42 -3.58
C GLY A 87 12.12 -7.78 -3.98
N PHE A 88 11.16 -7.75 -3.04
CA PHE A 88 9.93 -6.99 -3.20
C PHE A 88 10.25 -5.51 -3.41
N PHE A 89 9.74 -4.94 -4.50
CA PHE A 89 10.16 -3.62 -4.95
C PHE A 89 9.15 -2.51 -4.61
N LEU A 90 7.87 -2.68 -5.00
CA LEU A 90 6.81 -1.69 -4.80
C LEU A 90 5.41 -2.28 -4.99
N LEU A 91 4.39 -1.52 -4.56
CA LEU A 91 3.01 -1.66 -5.01
C LEU A 91 2.69 -0.55 -6.02
N SER A 92 2.03 -0.89 -7.13
CA SER A 92 1.72 0.06 -8.20
C SER A 92 0.22 0.27 -8.34
N LEU A 93 -0.21 1.53 -8.43
CA LEU A 93 -1.61 1.91 -8.57
C LEU A 93 -1.78 2.88 -9.74
N GLN A 94 -2.84 2.67 -10.53
CA GLN A 94 -3.30 3.66 -11.49
C GLN A 94 -4.16 4.71 -10.77
N ARG A 95 -3.69 5.96 -10.78
CA ARG A 95 -4.33 7.09 -10.09
C ARG A 95 -3.98 8.41 -10.77
N ASP A 96 -4.86 9.39 -10.66
CA ASP A 96 -4.49 10.78 -10.98
C ASP A 96 -3.36 11.23 -10.04
N VAL A 97 -2.17 11.44 -10.57
CA VAL A 97 -0.96 11.67 -9.78
C VAL A 97 -1.05 12.97 -8.98
N ASP A 98 -1.48 14.07 -9.60
CA ASP A 98 -1.46 15.37 -8.95
C ASP A 98 -2.55 15.47 -7.87
N ALA A 99 -3.76 14.98 -8.16
CA ALA A 99 -4.84 14.94 -7.18
C ALA A 99 -4.47 14.04 -5.98
N THR A 100 -3.89 12.86 -6.25
CA THR A 100 -3.50 11.92 -5.19
C THR A 100 -2.38 12.50 -4.31
N LEU A 101 -1.34 13.09 -4.92
CA LEU A 101 -0.26 13.72 -4.16
C LEU A 101 -0.76 14.92 -3.33
N SER A 102 -1.74 15.67 -3.83
CA SER A 102 -2.37 16.75 -3.08
C SER A 102 -3.14 16.24 -1.86
N ALA A 103 -3.93 15.17 -2.01
CA ALA A 103 -4.66 14.53 -0.92
C ALA A 103 -3.70 13.96 0.15
N LEU A 104 -2.65 13.25 -0.27
CA LEU A 104 -1.63 12.73 0.63
C LEU A 104 -0.90 13.84 1.39
N ALA A 105 -0.53 14.93 0.70
CA ALA A 105 0.13 16.07 1.35
C ALA A 105 -0.77 16.73 2.41
N ALA A 106 -2.07 16.88 2.14
CA ALA A 106 -3.04 17.42 3.10
C ALA A 106 -3.17 16.55 4.36
N LEU A 107 -2.91 15.25 4.25
CA LEU A 107 -2.91 14.30 5.36
C LEU A 107 -1.55 14.19 6.07
N GLY A 108 -0.51 14.89 5.58
CA GLY A 108 0.84 14.89 6.14
C GLY A 108 1.79 13.86 5.53
N PHE A 109 1.43 13.24 4.40
CA PHE A 109 2.24 12.23 3.70
C PHE A 109 2.97 12.80 2.46
N ALA A 110 3.69 13.90 2.64
CA ALA A 110 4.43 14.57 1.56
C ALA A 110 5.93 14.22 1.51
N ASP A 111 6.44 13.51 2.51
CA ASP A 111 7.86 13.23 2.65
C ASP A 111 8.36 12.22 1.61
N GLY A 112 9.51 12.51 1.00
CA GLY A 112 10.17 11.58 0.08
C GLY A 112 9.48 11.38 -1.27
N VAL A 113 8.46 12.19 -1.61
CA VAL A 113 7.78 12.16 -2.91
C VAL A 113 8.77 12.41 -4.03
N ARG A 114 8.78 11.54 -5.04
CA ARG A 114 9.55 11.71 -6.28
C ARG A 114 8.62 11.57 -7.48
N ARG A 115 8.81 12.38 -8.51
CA ARG A 115 7.94 12.42 -9.69
C ARG A 115 8.73 12.54 -10.98
N ILE A 116 8.20 11.98 -12.05
CA ILE A 116 8.72 12.11 -13.41
C ILE A 116 7.56 12.21 -14.41
N SER A 117 7.88 12.66 -15.62
CA SER A 117 7.03 12.51 -16.79
C SER A 117 7.68 11.46 -17.70
N MET A 118 7.04 10.32 -17.87
CA MET A 118 7.54 9.18 -18.64
C MET A 118 7.09 9.30 -20.10
N PRO A 119 8.00 9.32 -21.08
CA PRO A 119 7.62 9.25 -22.49
C PRO A 119 6.81 7.98 -22.79
N ALA A 120 5.70 8.15 -23.53
CA ALA A 120 4.83 7.06 -23.99
C ALA A 120 4.68 7.09 -25.52
N PRO A 121 4.18 6.00 -26.15
CA PRO A 121 3.95 5.96 -27.59
C PRO A 121 3.08 7.11 -28.10
N ALA A 122 3.21 7.44 -29.38
CA ALA A 122 2.49 8.52 -30.06
C ALA A 122 2.75 9.93 -29.49
N GLY A 123 3.94 10.15 -28.90
CA GLY A 123 4.36 11.46 -28.38
C GLY A 123 3.66 11.90 -27.10
N LYS A 124 2.92 10.99 -26.45
CA LYS A 124 2.27 11.23 -25.17
C LYS A 124 3.25 11.15 -24.02
N THR A 125 2.82 11.62 -22.85
CA THR A 125 3.56 11.44 -21.60
C THR A 125 2.67 10.87 -20.51
N VAL A 126 3.25 10.05 -19.62
CA VAL A 126 2.56 9.49 -18.46
C VAL A 126 3.17 10.11 -17.21
N PRO A 127 2.41 10.88 -16.41
CA PRO A 127 2.90 11.33 -15.13
C PRO A 127 3.05 10.11 -14.21
N MET A 128 4.20 10.01 -13.55
CA MET A 128 4.48 8.96 -12.57
C MET A 128 5.04 9.57 -11.30
N ALA A 129 4.67 9.01 -10.16
CA ALA A 129 5.25 9.38 -8.88
C ALA A 129 5.48 8.15 -8.02
N VAL A 130 6.37 8.30 -7.03
CA VAL A 130 6.48 7.36 -5.93
C VAL A 130 6.33 8.09 -4.60
N VAL A 131 5.63 7.43 -3.67
CA VAL A 131 5.43 7.84 -2.28
C VAL A 131 5.80 6.67 -1.35
N ILE A 132 5.97 6.94 -0.06
CA ILE A 132 6.30 5.92 0.93
C ILE A 132 5.12 5.81 1.90
N ALA A 133 4.54 4.62 2.00
CA ALA A 133 3.47 4.33 2.96
C ALA A 133 4.05 4.30 4.41
N PRO A 134 3.21 4.42 5.46
CA PRO A 134 3.67 4.45 6.85
C PRO A 134 4.63 3.33 7.25
N ASP A 135 4.38 2.10 6.77
CA ASP A 135 5.20 0.92 7.04
C ASP A 135 6.37 0.74 6.06
N GLY A 136 6.79 1.80 5.36
CA GLY A 136 7.98 1.83 4.51
C GLY A 136 7.81 1.24 3.11
N VAL A 137 6.59 0.83 2.73
CA VAL A 137 6.29 0.31 1.39
C VAL A 137 6.38 1.43 0.36
N LEU A 138 7.17 1.22 -0.70
CA LEU A 138 7.22 2.12 -1.84
C LEU A 138 5.96 1.92 -2.68
N VAL A 139 5.23 3.00 -2.94
CA VAL A 139 4.00 3.00 -3.73
C VAL A 139 4.21 3.83 -4.99
N GLU A 140 4.03 3.20 -6.14
CA GLU A 140 4.06 3.84 -7.45
C GLU A 140 2.66 4.29 -7.86
N LEU A 141 2.56 5.52 -8.31
CA LEU A 141 1.37 6.12 -8.90
C LEU A 141 1.61 6.31 -10.39
N ILE A 142 0.71 5.75 -11.20
CA ILE A 142 0.75 5.87 -12.66
C ILE A 142 -0.52 6.61 -13.11
N GLY A 143 -0.34 7.79 -13.67
CA GLY A 143 -1.45 8.58 -14.20
C GLY A 143 -1.86 8.20 -15.61
N PRO A 144 -2.95 8.79 -16.11
CA PRO A 144 -3.35 8.63 -17.50
C PRO A 144 -2.32 9.29 -18.44
N ALA A 145 -2.17 8.75 -19.65
CA ALA A 145 -1.34 9.38 -20.67
C ALA A 145 -1.98 10.68 -21.17
N VAL A 146 -1.20 11.77 -21.14
CA VAL A 146 -1.55 13.12 -21.63
C VAL A 146 -0.85 13.46 -22.93
#